data_AF-A0A941FFQ3-F1
#
_entry.id   AF-A0A941FFQ3-F1
#
_cell.length_a   1.000
_cell.length_b   1.000
_cell.length_c   1.000
_cell.angle_alpha   90.00
_cell.angle_beta   90.00
_cell.angle_gamma   90.00
#
_symmetry.space_group_name_H-M   'P 1'
#
loop_
_entity.id
_entity.type
_entity.pdbx_description
1 polymer ?
#
loop_
_entity_poly.entity_id
_entity_poly.type
_entity_poly.pdbx_seq_one_letter_code
_entity_poly.pdbx_strand_id
1 'polypeptide(L)'
;MASIHEDMVQKTKKQIQHHFIALIEAEGFSHVSVKKIAERANINQGTFYLHYTDKYELMDHLQQELLHELQTRITAILPKEAFWLLINSNFIRLS
;
A
#
# COMPACT_ATOMS: atom_id res chain seq x y z
N MET A 1 17.80 15.73 -15.84
CA MET A 1 17.74 14.27 -16.14
C MET A 1 17.37 13.43 -14.92
N ALA A 2 17.85 13.75 -13.71
CA ALA A 2 17.45 13.01 -12.49
C ALA A 2 15.93 13.00 -12.20
N SER A 3 15.25 14.14 -12.35
CA SER A 3 13.81 14.26 -12.07
C SER A 3 12.91 13.41 -12.97
N ILE A 4 13.24 13.27 -14.27
CA ILE A 4 12.44 12.45 -15.20
C ILE A 4 12.48 10.96 -14.82
N HIS A 5 13.65 10.49 -14.34
CA HIS A 5 13.80 9.10 -13.94
C HIS A 5 13.00 8.78 -12.67
N GLU A 6 13.02 9.66 -11.67
CA GLU A 6 12.22 9.51 -10.45
C GLU A 6 10.72 9.47 -10.75
N ASP A 7 10.23 10.35 -11.63
CA ASP A 7 8.82 10.37 -12.02
C ASP A 7 8.39 9.06 -12.70
N MET A 8 9.25 8.48 -13.53
CA MET A 8 8.99 7.19 -14.20
C MET A 8 8.96 6.02 -13.21
N VAL A 9 9.85 6.02 -12.20
CA VAL A 9 9.85 5.05 -11.11
C VAL A 9 8.54 5.10 -10.34
N GLN A 10 8.08 6.31 -9.95
CA GLN A 10 6.84 6.47 -9.21
C GLN A 10 5.61 6.08 -10.03
N LYS A 11 5.59 6.43 -11.32
CA LYS A 11 4.51 6.03 -12.24
C LYS A 11 4.40 4.52 -12.34
N THR A 12 5.54 3.82 -12.46
CA THR A 12 5.59 2.37 -12.56
C THR A 12 5.13 1.71 -11.25
N LYS A 13 5.58 2.22 -10.10
CA LYS A 13 5.10 1.76 -8.78
C LYS A 13 3.58 1.85 -8.64
N LYS A 14 2.99 3.00 -8.97
CA LYS A 14 1.52 3.19 -8.93
C LYS A 14 0.78 2.23 -9.85
N GLN A 15 1.34 1.96 -11.03
CA GLN A 15 0.74 1.03 -11.98
C GLN A 15 0.76 -0.41 -11.43
N ILE A 16 1.89 -0.85 -10.86
CA ILE A 16 2.00 -2.14 -10.17
C ILE A 16 0.98 -2.25 -9.04
N GLN A 17 0.92 -1.26 -8.16
CA GLN A 17 0.00 -1.22 -7.02
C GLN A 17 -1.47 -1.32 -7.47
N HIS A 18 -1.86 -0.53 -8.47
CA HIS A 18 -3.23 -0.52 -8.99
C HIS A 18 -3.67 -1.90 -9.50
N HIS A 19 -2.84 -2.54 -10.34
CA HIS A 19 -3.18 -3.85 -10.90
C HIS A 19 -3.10 -4.97 -9.87
N PHE A 20 -2.22 -4.85 -8.88
CA PHE A 20 -2.14 -5.78 -7.76
C PHE A 20 -3.42 -5.75 -6.90
N ILE A 21 -3.92 -4.57 -6.55
CA ILE A 21 -5.18 -4.41 -5.79
C ILE A 21 -6.34 -5.03 -6.58
N ALA A 22 -6.45 -4.70 -7.88
CA ALA A 22 -7.50 -5.26 -8.73
C ALA A 22 -7.45 -6.79 -8.84
N LEU A 23 -6.25 -7.39 -8.81
CA LEU A 23 -6.09 -8.84 -8.77
C LEU A 23 -6.51 -9.44 -7.42
N ILE A 24 -6.14 -8.81 -6.32
CA ILE A 24 -6.58 -9.26 -4.98
C ILE A 24 -8.10 -9.23 -4.88
N GLU A 25 -8.76 -8.18 -5.38
CA GLU A 25 -10.22 -8.06 -5.39
C GLU A 25 -10.88 -9.17 -6.22
N ALA A 26 -10.27 -9.56 -7.35
CA ALA A 26 -10.85 -10.53 -8.27
C ALA A 26 -10.64 -12.00 -7.85
N GLU A 27 -9.47 -12.34 -7.32
CA GLU A 27 -9.08 -13.75 -7.07
C GLU A 27 -8.52 -14.02 -5.67
N GLY A 28 -8.38 -13.01 -4.83
CA GLY A 28 -7.81 -13.12 -3.49
C GLY A 28 -6.28 -13.19 -3.49
N PHE A 29 -5.66 -12.61 -2.45
CA PHE A 29 -4.21 -12.45 -2.33
C PHE A 29 -3.39 -13.74 -2.53
N SER A 30 -3.88 -14.88 -2.04
CA SER A 30 -3.19 -16.16 -2.18
C SER A 30 -2.98 -16.57 -3.64
N HIS A 31 -3.92 -16.25 -4.54
CA HIS A 31 -3.89 -16.64 -5.96
C HIS A 31 -3.12 -15.66 -6.86
N VAL A 32 -2.78 -14.49 -6.34
CA VAL A 32 -2.00 -13.48 -7.06
C VAL A 32 -0.53 -13.90 -7.11
N SER A 33 0.12 -13.71 -8.26
CA SER A 33 1.55 -13.96 -8.47
C SER A 33 2.23 -12.77 -9.14
N VAL A 34 3.56 -12.63 -8.96
CA VAL A 34 4.36 -11.58 -9.62
C VAL A 34 4.17 -11.61 -11.14
N LYS A 35 4.09 -12.81 -11.73
CA LYS A 35 3.80 -12.99 -13.15
C LYS A 35 2.47 -12.35 -13.56
N LYS A 36 1.37 -12.64 -12.84
CA LYS A 36 0.05 -12.06 -13.13
C LYS A 36 0.04 -10.55 -12.97
N ILE A 37 0.71 -10.02 -11.94
CA ILE A 37 0.83 -8.57 -11.71
C ILE A 37 1.55 -7.92 -12.90
N ALA A 38 2.71 -8.46 -13.29
CA ALA A 38 3.52 -7.94 -14.39
C ALA A 38 2.76 -7.97 -15.72
N GLU A 39 2.09 -9.09 -16.03
CA GLU A 39 1.25 -9.23 -17.22
C GLU A 39 0.12 -8.21 -17.25
N ARG A 40 -0.60 -8.04 -16.14
CA ARG A 40 -1.76 -7.14 -16.07
C ARG A 40 -1.38 -5.66 -16.05
N ALA A 41 -0.21 -5.35 -15.50
CA ALA A 41 0.39 -4.01 -15.54
C ALA A 41 1.14 -3.69 -16.84
N ASN A 42 1.20 -4.64 -17.79
CA ASN A 42 1.93 -4.50 -19.05
C ASN A 42 3.42 -4.12 -18.84
N ILE A 43 4.07 -4.80 -17.90
CA ILE A 43 5.50 -4.67 -17.62
C ILE A 43 6.17 -6.05 -17.66
N ASN A 44 7.49 -6.07 -17.80
CA ASN A 44 8.25 -7.31 -17.60
C ASN A 44 8.42 -7.59 -16.10
N GLN A 45 8.63 -8.85 -15.73
CA GLN A 45 8.84 -9.25 -14.33
C GLN A 45 10.10 -8.61 -13.73
N GLY A 46 11.16 -8.41 -14.53
CA GLY A 46 12.37 -7.72 -14.09
C GLY A 46 12.08 -6.31 -13.58
N THR A 47 11.19 -5.56 -14.24
CA THR A 47 10.74 -4.23 -13.83
C THR A 47 9.96 -4.27 -12.53
N PHE A 48 9.16 -5.32 -12.27
CA PHE A 48 8.57 -5.51 -10.94
C PHE A 48 9.68 -5.65 -9.88
N TYR A 49 10.69 -6.47 -10.16
CA TYR A 49 11.81 -6.71 -9.24
C TYR A 49 12.74 -5.52 -9.03
N LEU A 50 12.66 -4.46 -9.85
CA LEU A 50 13.31 -3.18 -9.58
C LEU A 50 12.63 -2.38 -8.47
N HIS A 51 11.39 -2.74 -8.11
CA HIS A 51 10.58 -2.00 -7.15
C HIS A 51 10.23 -2.81 -5.90
N TYR A 52 10.05 -4.12 -6.04
CA TYR A 52 9.63 -5.02 -4.97
C TYR A 52 10.27 -6.41 -5.15
N THR A 53 10.73 -7.02 -4.08
CA THR A 53 11.31 -8.37 -4.06
C THR A 53 10.27 -9.45 -4.29
N ASP A 54 9.05 -9.27 -3.77
CA ASP A 54 7.91 -10.17 -3.98
C ASP A 54 6.55 -9.49 -3.74
N LYS A 55 5.46 -10.26 -3.79
CA LYS A 55 4.09 -9.76 -3.57
C LYS A 55 3.79 -9.41 -2.10
N TYR A 56 4.55 -9.95 -1.15
CA TYR A 56 4.38 -9.69 0.27
C TYR A 56 4.99 -8.32 0.61
N GLU A 57 6.17 -8.00 0.08
CA GLU A 57 6.75 -6.65 0.22
C GLU A 57 5.85 -5.59 -0.40
N LEU A 58 5.28 -5.86 -1.59
CA LEU A 58 4.30 -4.96 -2.21
C LEU A 58 3.07 -4.74 -1.31
N MET A 59 2.57 -5.79 -0.67
CA MET A 59 1.45 -5.68 0.27
C MET A 59 1.80 -4.84 1.50
N ASP A 60 2.95 -5.11 2.13
CA ASP A 60 3.39 -4.35 3.30
C ASP A 60 3.53 -2.86 2.95
N HIS A 61 4.17 -2.54 1.83
CA HIS A 61 4.29 -1.16 1.36
C HIS A 61 2.92 -0.47 1.19
N LEU A 62 1.93 -1.16 0.61
CA LEU A 62 0.56 -0.64 0.50
C LEU A 62 -0.12 -0.43 1.85
N GLN A 63 0.08 -1.35 2.80
CA GLN A 63 -0.45 -1.22 4.16
C GLN A 63 0.19 -0.04 4.89
N GLN A 64 1.50 0.15 4.78
CA GLN A 64 2.18 1.30 5.38
C GLN A 64 1.71 2.62 4.77
N GLU A 65 1.54 2.67 3.44
CA GLU A 65 1.03 3.86 2.74
C GLU A 65 -0.38 4.23 3.22
N LEU A 66 -1.28 3.24 3.33
CA LEU A 66 -2.63 3.42 3.86
C LEU A 66 -2.63 3.89 5.33
N LEU A 67 -1.86 3.22 6.19
CA LEU A 67 -1.76 3.58 7.61
C LEU A 67 -1.22 4.99 7.79
N HIS A 68 -0.21 5.37 7.00
CA HIS A 68 0.37 6.71 7.02
C HIS A 68 -0.65 7.78 6.57
N GLU A 69 -1.40 7.51 5.51
CA GLU A 69 -2.44 8.42 5.05
C GLU A 69 -3.55 8.58 6.10
N LEU A 70 -4.00 7.47 6.69
CA LEU A 70 -4.98 7.48 7.78
C LEU A 70 -4.47 8.26 8.99
N GLN A 71 -3.22 8.02 9.42
CA GLN A 71 -2.60 8.74 10.53
C GLN A 71 -2.55 10.24 10.26
N THR A 72 -2.16 10.64 9.04
CA THR A 72 -2.11 12.04 8.63
C THR A 72 -3.49 12.69 8.67
N ARG A 73 -4.51 12.02 8.12
CA ARG A 73 -5.90 12.51 8.13
C ARG A 73 -6.49 12.60 9.54
N ILE A 74 -6.24 11.59 10.39
CA ILE A 74 -6.72 11.60 11.78
C ILE A 74 -6.05 12.73 12.57
N THR A 75 -4.73 12.90 12.44
CA THR A 75 -3.98 13.95 13.15
C THR A 75 -4.37 15.36 12.71
N ALA A 76 -4.87 15.52 11.48
CA ALA A 76 -5.40 16.80 11.00
C ALA A 76 -6.74 17.18 11.65
N ILE A 77 -7.51 16.19 12.16
CA ILE A 77 -8.82 16.40 12.76
C ILE A 77 -8.73 16.39 14.30
N LEU A 78 -7.87 15.54 14.85
CA LEU A 78 -7.72 15.31 16.27
C LEU A 78 -6.25 15.54 16.69
N PRO A 79 -6.00 16.24 17.82
CA PRO A 79 -4.66 16.36 18.38
C PRO A 79 -4.06 14.97 18.62
N LYS A 80 -2.74 14.84 18.45
CA LYS A 80 -2.01 13.56 18.61
C LYS A 80 -2.25 12.95 20.01
N GLU A 81 -2.52 13.78 21.01
CA GLU A 81 -2.83 13.40 22.38
C GLU A 81 -4.20 12.69 22.50
N ALA A 82 -5.17 13.04 21.65
CA ALA A 82 -6.48 12.40 21.61
C ALA A 82 -6.40 10.97 21.04
N PHE A 83 -5.40 10.67 20.21
CA PHE A 83 -5.17 9.33 19.69
C PHE A 83 -4.92 8.34 20.83
N TRP A 84 -4.11 8.69 21.83
CA TRP A 84 -3.87 7.85 23.02
C TRP A 84 -5.15 7.52 23.79
N LEU A 85 -6.13 8.42 23.82
CA LEU A 85 -7.43 8.15 24.42
C LEU A 85 -8.23 7.12 23.62
N LEU A 86 -8.16 7.14 22.29
CA LEU A 86 -8.92 6.22 21.42
C LEU A 86 -8.41 4.78 21.48
N ILE A 87 -7.09 4.57 21.65
CA ILE A 87 -6.48 3.23 21.71
C ILE A 87 -6.36 2.67 23.13
N ASN A 88 -6.37 3.50 24.18
CA ASN A 88 -6.26 3.05 25.58
C ASN A 88 -7.56 3.16 26.39
N SER A 89 -8.64 3.75 25.84
CA SER A 89 -9.91 3.75 26.56
C SER A 89 -10.57 2.39 26.42
N ASN A 90 -10.46 1.58 27.47
CA ASN A 90 -11.44 0.58 27.80
C ASN A 90 -12.84 1.15 27.52
N PHE A 91 -13.51 0.47 26.58
CA PHE A 91 -14.95 0.32 26.49
C PHE A 91 -15.65 0.81 27.76
N ILE A 92 -16.45 1.87 27.63
CA ILE A 92 -17.41 2.29 28.65
C ILE A 92 -18.34 1.09 28.93
N ARG A 93 -17.95 0.23 29.87
CA ARG A 93 -18.80 -0.68 30.66
C ARG A 93 -18.64 -0.14 32.07
N LEU A 94 -19.62 0.58 32.65
CA LEU A 94 -20.91 0.06 33.07
C LEU A 94 -20.82 -1.38 33.58
N SER A 95 -20.26 -1.51 34.78
CA SER A 95 -20.78 -2.34 35.89
C SER A 95 -20.08 -1.94 37.18
#